data_AF-A0A1H8DSR3-F1
#
_entry.id   AF-A0A1H8DSR3-F1
#
_cell.length_a   1.000
_cell.length_b   1.000
_cell.length_c   1.000
_cell.angle_alpha   90.00
_cell.angle_beta   90.00
_cell.angle_gamma   90.00
#
_symmetry.space_group_name_H-M   'P 1'
#
loop_
_entity.id
_entity.type
_entity.pdbx_description
1 polymer ?
#
loop_
_entity_poly.entity_id
_entity_poly.type
_entity_poly.pdbx_seq_one_letter_code
_entity_poly.pdbx_strand_id
1 'polypeptide(L)'
;MLFGGAGDDTFVVDYARPDITAPSQINDYTPGDTLEVQYAPQFDASGGEVLPLITLSLNAANTGSIIMFNGATIADVIGGQALTPGQIILAPLPR
;
A
#
# COMPACT_ATOMS: atom_id res chain seq x y z
N MET A 1 -9.69 -6.77 5.80
CA MET A 1 -10.48 -5.57 5.45
C MET A 1 -10.15 -4.52 6.48
N LEU A 2 -9.84 -3.32 6.01
CA LEU A 2 -9.50 -2.15 6.82
C LEU A 2 -10.61 -1.11 6.63
N PHE A 3 -11.08 -0.56 7.75
CA PHE A 3 -12.08 0.50 7.82
C PHE A 3 -11.53 1.58 8.75
N GLY A 4 -11.50 2.83 8.28
CA GLY A 4 -11.05 4.00 9.04
C GLY A 4 -12.21 4.66 9.79
N GLY A 5 -13.36 4.78 9.12
CA GLY A 5 -14.52 5.47 9.65
C GLY A 5 -14.58 6.93 9.19
N ALA A 6 -14.89 7.85 10.10
CA ALA A 6 -15.00 9.28 9.79
C ALA A 6 -13.82 10.04 10.38
N GLY A 7 -13.20 10.91 9.58
CA GLY A 7 -12.00 11.66 9.94
C GLY A 7 -10.88 11.36 8.95
N ASP A 8 -9.68 11.86 9.25
CA ASP A 8 -8.46 11.50 8.53
C ASP A 8 -7.85 10.27 9.20
N ASP A 9 -7.86 9.14 8.51
CA ASP A 9 -7.42 7.85 9.01
C ASP A 9 -6.05 7.44 8.46
N THR A 10 -5.36 6.54 9.15
CA THR A 10 -4.14 5.91 8.64
C THR A 10 -4.37 4.43 8.41
N PHE A 11 -4.33 4.02 7.15
CA PHE A 11 -4.42 2.62 6.75
C PHE A 11 -3.03 2.05 6.55
N VAL A 12 -2.69 1.04 7.36
CA VAL A 12 -1.41 0.35 7.30
C VAL A 12 -1.56 -0.98 6.57
N VAL A 13 -0.83 -1.14 5.47
CA VAL A 13 -0.69 -2.40 4.72
C VAL A 13 0.62 -3.06 5.14
N ASP A 14 0.51 -4.13 5.91
CA ASP A 14 1.67 -4.90 6.37
C ASP A 14 2.07 -5.96 5.34
N TYR A 15 2.98 -5.58 4.45
CA TYR A 15 3.55 -6.44 3.42
C TYR A 15 4.84 -7.15 3.89
N ALA A 16 5.36 -6.79 5.07
CA ALA A 16 6.53 -7.43 5.65
C ALA A 16 6.22 -8.85 6.15
N ARG A 17 4.95 -9.15 6.43
CA ARG A 17 4.49 -10.45 6.92
C ARG A 17 4.28 -11.47 5.80
N PRO A 18 5.12 -12.53 5.71
CA PRO A 18 5.04 -13.52 4.64
C PRO A 18 3.81 -14.45 4.75
N ASP A 19 3.15 -14.49 5.91
CA ASP A 19 1.90 -15.23 6.15
C ASP A 19 0.67 -14.53 5.54
N ILE A 20 0.77 -13.24 5.22
CA ILE A 20 -0.28 -12.48 4.55
C ILE A 20 -0.11 -12.63 3.04
N THR A 21 -0.93 -13.50 2.46
CA THR A 21 -0.90 -13.81 1.02
C THR A 21 -2.03 -13.14 0.23
N ALA A 22 -3.06 -12.68 0.93
CA ALA A 22 -4.18 -11.97 0.32
C ALA A 22 -3.92 -10.45 0.33
N PRO A 23 -4.21 -9.74 -0.78
CA PRO A 23 -4.19 -8.28 -0.79
C PRO A 23 -5.12 -7.69 0.28
N SER A 24 -4.69 -6.60 0.90
CA SER A 24 -5.53 -5.81 1.80
C SER A 24 -6.70 -5.19 1.04
N GLN A 25 -7.85 -5.09 1.68
CA GLN A 25 -8.99 -4.34 1.16
C GLN A 25 -9.27 -3.16 2.07
N ILE A 26 -9.18 -1.94 1.51
CA ILE A 26 -9.50 -0.67 2.16
C ILE A 26 -10.81 -0.19 1.52
N ASN A 27 -11.86 -0.06 2.31
CA ASN A 27 -13.22 0.09 1.77
C ASN A 27 -13.79 1.52 1.84
N ASP A 28 -13.13 2.42 2.57
CA ASP A 28 -13.65 3.73 2.94
C ASP A 28 -12.59 4.85 2.81
N TYR A 29 -11.62 4.69 1.91
CA TYR A 29 -10.60 5.72 1.71
C TYR A 29 -11.22 7.02 1.19
N THR A 30 -10.83 8.13 1.79
CA THR A 30 -11.19 9.49 1.40
C THR A 30 -9.97 10.39 1.27
N PRO A 31 -10.04 11.48 0.47
CA PRO A 31 -8.96 12.47 0.42
C PRO A 31 -8.77 13.14 1.78
N GLY A 32 -7.64 12.86 2.43
CA GLY A 32 -7.37 13.22 3.83
C GLY A 32 -6.68 12.07 4.55
N ASP A 33 -7.06 10.84 4.18
CA ASP A 33 -6.48 9.63 4.73
C ASP A 33 -5.06 9.39 4.23
N THR A 34 -4.28 8.73 5.09
CA THR A 34 -2.91 8.30 4.85
C THR A 34 -2.87 6.80 4.54
N LEU A 35 -2.10 6.43 3.53
CA LEU A 35 -1.81 5.04 3.17
C LEU A 35 -0.33 4.76 3.44
N GLU A 36 -0.07 3.82 4.35
CA GLU A 36 1.27 3.36 4.69
C GLU A 36 1.44 1.90 4.27
N VAL A 37 2.57 1.59 3.63
CA VAL A 37 2.99 0.23 3.32
C VAL A 37 4.22 -0.10 4.15
N GLN A 38 4.06 -1.04 5.07
CA GLN A 38 5.16 -1.59 5.85
C GLN A 38 5.80 -2.75 5.10
N TYR A 39 7.12 -2.71 4.94
CA TYR A 39 7.85 -3.72 4.18
C TYR A 39 9.16 -4.12 4.85
N ALA A 40 9.63 -5.33 4.55
CA ALA A 40 10.94 -5.80 4.94
C ALA A 40 12.00 -5.35 3.91
N PRO A 41 12.96 -4.49 4.26
CA PRO A 41 13.94 -3.98 3.30
C PRO A 41 14.78 -5.09 2.69
N GLN A 42 15.01 -4.99 1.38
CA GLN A 42 15.96 -5.83 0.66
C GLN A 42 17.23 -5.03 0.39
N PHE A 43 18.38 -5.68 0.44
CA PHE A 43 19.68 -5.03 0.26
C PHE A 43 20.45 -5.70 -0.88
N ASP A 44 21.17 -4.89 -1.65
CA ASP A 44 22.06 -5.36 -2.70
C ASP A 44 23.37 -5.95 -2.14
N ALA A 45 24.24 -6.43 -3.02
CA ALA A 45 25.54 -7.00 -2.64
C ALA A 45 26.49 -5.99 -1.98
N SER A 46 26.23 -4.69 -2.12
CA SER A 46 27.01 -3.59 -1.51
C SER A 46 26.43 -3.16 -0.16
N GLY A 47 25.30 -3.74 0.27
CA GLY A 47 24.58 -3.35 1.48
C GLY A 47 23.68 -2.12 1.31
N GLY A 48 23.46 -1.64 0.09
CA GLY A 48 22.51 -0.57 -0.21
C GLY A 48 21.09 -1.11 -0.25
N GLU A 49 20.13 -0.37 0.30
CA GLU A 49 18.72 -0.75 0.21
C GLU A 49 18.24 -0.68 -1.25
N VAL A 50 17.60 -1.75 -1.70
CA VAL A 50 16.89 -1.81 -2.98
C VAL A 50 15.50 -1.26 -2.75
N LEU A 51 15.30 0.02 -3.07
CA LEU A 51 14.01 0.68 -2.89
C LEU A 51 12.92 -0.03 -3.70
N PRO A 52 11.74 -0.27 -3.10
CA PRO A 52 10.65 -0.90 -3.80
C PRO A 52 9.99 0.05 -4.79
N LEU A 53 9.46 -0.51 -5.87
CA LEU A 53 8.65 0.20 -6.85
C LEU A 53 7.18 0.09 -6.48
N ILE A 54 6.54 1.23 -6.22
CA ILE A 54 5.08 1.34 -6.09
C ILE A 54 4.47 1.73 -7.43
N THR A 55 3.48 0.96 -7.86
CA THR A 55 2.63 1.28 -9.01
C THR A 55 1.17 1.18 -8.61
N LEU A 56 0.33 1.99 -9.27
CA LEU A 56 -1.11 1.98 -9.07
C LEU A 56 -1.81 1.78 -10.41
N SER A 57 -2.91 1.03 -10.37
CA SER A 57 -3.84 0.89 -11.49
C SER A 57 -5.27 1.01 -10.97
N LEU A 58 -6.19 1.52 -11.79
CA LEU A 58 -7.61 1.47 -11.43
C LEU A 58 -8.06 0.01 -11.23
N ASN A 59 -8.91 -0.21 -10.23
CA ASN A 59 -9.55 -1.50 -10.06
C ASN A 59 -10.58 -1.75 -11.18
N ALA A 60 -11.02 -3.00 -11.35
CA ALA A 60 -11.92 -3.39 -12.45
C ALA A 60 -13.27 -2.64 -12.45
N ALA A 61 -13.71 -2.14 -11.28
CA ALA A 61 -14.94 -1.39 -11.13
C ALA A 61 -14.76 0.13 -11.32
N ASN A 62 -13.52 0.62 -11.50
CA ASN A 62 -13.16 2.04 -11.48
C ASN A 62 -13.65 2.79 -10.22
N THR A 63 -13.83 2.07 -9.11
CA THR A 63 -14.26 2.62 -7.82
C THR A 63 -13.07 2.90 -6.90
N GLY A 64 -11.86 2.50 -7.30
CA GLY A 64 -10.68 2.58 -6.47
C GLY A 64 -9.41 2.27 -7.26
N SER A 65 -8.31 2.13 -6.52
CA SER A 65 -6.99 1.79 -7.07
C SER A 65 -6.43 0.53 -6.44
N ILE A 66 -5.77 -0.28 -7.27
CA ILE A 66 -4.93 -1.39 -6.84
C ILE A 66 -3.52 -0.87 -6.59
N ILE A 67 -2.99 -1.11 -5.40
CA ILE A 67 -1.59 -0.84 -5.07
C ILE A 67 -0.76 -2.08 -5.34
N MET A 68 0.32 -1.91 -6.09
CA MET A 68 1.26 -2.97 -6.44
C MET A 68 2.66 -2.62 -5.93
N PHE A 69 3.26 -3.55 -5.19
CA PHE A 69 4.62 -3.48 -4.66
C PHE A 69 5.53 -4.41 -5.45
N ASN A 70 6.50 -3.86 -6.19
CA ASN A 70 7.35 -4.62 -7.10
C ASN A 70 6.57 -5.52 -8.08
N GLY A 71 5.40 -5.05 -8.52
CA GLY A 71 4.49 -5.78 -9.41
C GLY A 71 3.55 -6.77 -8.72
N ALA A 72 3.71 -7.04 -7.43
CA ALA A 72 2.77 -7.86 -6.65
C ALA A 72 1.63 -7.00 -6.11
N THR A 73 0.39 -7.42 -6.30
CA THR A 73 -0.77 -6.73 -5.72
C THR A 73 -0.78 -6.86 -4.20
N ILE A 74 -0.84 -5.73 -3.49
CA ILE A 74 -0.82 -5.70 -2.02
C ILE A 74 -2.08 -5.08 -1.41
N ALA A 75 -2.80 -4.24 -2.15
CA ALA A 75 -4.05 -3.66 -1.69
C ALA A 75 -5.02 -3.29 -2.83
N ASP A 76 -6.31 -3.33 -2.53
CA ASP A 76 -7.39 -2.69 -3.30
C ASP A 76 -8.02 -1.59 -2.42
N VAL A 77 -8.04 -0.36 -2.94
CA VAL A 77 -8.39 0.85 -2.20
C VAL A 77 -9.61 1.51 -2.82
N ILE A 78 -10.78 1.21 -2.29
CA ILE A 78 -12.06 1.79 -2.71
C ILE A 78 -12.12 3.26 -2.28
N GLY A 79 -12.52 4.14 -3.19
CA GLY A 79 -12.48 5.61 -3.03
C GLY A 79 -11.15 6.25 -3.46
N GLY A 80 -10.14 5.42 -3.77
CA GLY A 80 -8.79 5.86 -4.11
C GLY A 80 -8.50 6.08 -5.60
N GLN A 81 -9.49 6.40 -6.44
CA GLN A 81 -9.30 6.48 -7.91
C GLN A 81 -8.25 7.50 -8.36
N ALA A 82 -8.05 8.56 -7.58
CA ALA A 82 -7.10 9.63 -7.87
C ALA A 82 -5.75 9.45 -7.16
N LEU A 83 -5.53 8.30 -6.49
CA LEU A 83 -4.27 8.02 -5.82
C LEU A 83 -3.12 7.96 -6.81
N THR A 84 -1.98 8.49 -6.37
CA THR A 84 -0.72 8.44 -7.08
C THR A 84 0.34 7.74 -6.22
N PRO A 85 1.39 7.16 -6.83
CA PRO A 85 2.46 6.52 -6.06
C PRO A 85 3.09 7.43 -5.01
N GLY A 86 3.19 8.74 -5.27
CA GLY A 86 3.76 9.72 -4.35
C GLY A 86 2.93 9.95 -3.07
N GLN A 87 1.70 9.45 -3.00
CA GLN A 87 0.84 9.52 -1.82
C GLN A 87 0.96 8.27 -0.93
N ILE A 88 1.68 7.25 -1.37
CA ILE A 88 1.89 6.03 -0.59
C ILE A 88 3.16 6.20 0.23
N ILE A 89 3.03 6.13 1.55
CA ILE A 89 4.16 6.17 2.47
C ILE A 89 4.79 4.78 2.52
N LEU A 90 6.09 4.70 2.25
CA LEU A 90 6.87 3.48 2.42
C LEU A 90 7.55 3.49 3.78
N ALA A 91 7.21 2.53 4.63
CA ALA A 91 7.72 2.39 5.99
C ALA A 91 8.57 1.11 6.11
N PRO A 92 9.92 1.20 6.02
CA PRO A 92 10.76 0.03 6.23
C PRO A 92 10.69 -0.44 7.69
N LEU A 93 10.39 -1.72 7.92
CA LEU A 93 10.44 -2.29 9.27
C LEU A 93 11.89 -2.60 9.66
N PRO A 94 12.28 -2.32 10.93
CA PRO A 94 13.58 -2.71 11.44
C PRO A 94 13.73 -4.24 11.41
N ARG A 95 14.96 -4.69 11.17
CA ARG A 95 15.35 -6.10 11.27
C ARG A 95 15.29 -6.63 12.70
#